data_AF-A0A3E0N8K3-F1
#
_entry.id   AF-A0A3E0N8K3-F1
#
_cell.length_a   1.000
_cell.length_b   1.000
_cell.length_c   1.000
_cell.angle_alpha   90.00
_cell.angle_beta   90.00
_cell.angle_gamma   90.00
#
_symmetry.space_group_name_H-M   'P 1'
#
loop_
_entity.id
_entity.type
_entity.pdbx_description
1 polymer ?
#
loop_
_entity_poly.entity_id
_entity_poly.type
_entity_poly.pdbx_seq_one_letter_code
_entity_poly.pdbx_strand_id
1 'polypeptide(L)'
;MDCSSVFVILAELRPLEGCEIDPCEVAGAAVRFYICGRSAEAANRKLSEWVVENHFEIVEIDWCVDEANVEWEYPDDKIAEELISEARNSGDVVYGEFHAWRHDAPDA
;
A
#
# COMPACT_ATOMS: atom_id res chain seq x y z
N MET A 1 18.11 -9.24 7.75
CA MET A 1 16.68 -9.38 8.04
C MET A 1 16.15 -10.47 7.15
N ASP A 2 15.61 -11.56 7.70
CA ASP A 2 15.03 -12.63 6.89
C ASP A 2 13.63 -12.21 6.44
N CYS A 3 13.56 -11.62 5.25
CA CYS A 3 12.33 -11.46 4.49
C CYS A 3 11.94 -12.83 3.93
N SER A 4 10.83 -13.40 4.39
CA SER A 4 10.37 -14.70 3.87
C SER A 4 9.54 -14.53 2.61
N SER A 5 8.69 -13.49 2.58
CA SER A 5 7.85 -13.14 1.43
C SER A 5 7.62 -11.63 1.35
N VAL A 6 7.22 -11.14 0.17
CA VAL A 6 6.66 -9.79 0.00
C VAL A 6 5.14 -9.95 -0.07
N PHE A 7 4.43 -9.14 0.72
CA PHE A 7 2.98 -9.07 0.70
C PHE A 7 2.54 -7.87 -0.12
N VAL A 8 1.64 -8.09 -1.06
CA VAL A 8 0.96 -7.04 -1.83
C VAL A 8 -0.34 -6.70 -1.11
N ILE A 9 -0.49 -5.44 -0.72
CA ILE A 9 -1.66 -4.94 -0.01
C ILE A 9 -2.30 -3.83 -0.85
N LEU A 10 -3.56 -3.98 -1.26
CA LEU A 10 -4.34 -2.87 -1.80
C LEU A 10 -5.14 -2.29 -0.64
N ALA A 11 -4.92 -1.00 -0.36
CA ALA A 11 -5.62 -0.30 0.70
C ALA A 11 -6.13 1.06 0.21
N GLU A 12 -7.30 1.42 0.71
CA GLU A 12 -7.83 2.77 0.61
C GLU A 12 -7.40 3.58 1.82
N LEU A 13 -6.80 4.73 1.56
CA LEU A 13 -6.32 5.66 2.56
C LEU A 13 -7.08 6.98 2.50
N ARG A 14 -7.30 7.58 3.66
CA ARG A 14 -7.74 8.96 3.81
C ARG A 14 -6.57 9.80 4.35
N PRO A 15 -6.17 10.89 3.67
CA PRO A 15 -5.18 11.81 4.25
C PRO A 15 -5.75 12.50 5.50
N LEU A 16 -4.89 12.72 6.49
CA LEU A 16 -5.22 13.46 7.72
C LEU A 16 -4.45 14.79 7.76
N GLU A 17 -4.74 15.62 8.77
CA GLU A 17 -3.96 16.83 9.03
C GLU A 17 -2.48 16.48 9.25
N GLY A 18 -1.58 17.17 8.54
CA GLY A 18 -0.14 16.89 8.56
C GLY A 18 0.34 15.92 7.49
N CYS A 19 -0.58 15.33 6.69
CA CYS A 19 -0.23 14.56 5.51
C CYS A 19 0.40 15.45 4.43
N GLU A 20 1.27 14.88 3.60
CA GLU A 20 1.77 15.55 2.40
C GLU A 20 0.66 15.85 1.38
N ILE A 21 -0.38 15.00 1.37
CA ILE A 21 -1.58 15.17 0.56
C ILE A 21 -2.59 16.03 1.34
N ASP A 22 -3.04 17.14 0.75
CA ASP A 22 -4.01 18.04 1.41
C ASP A 22 -5.37 17.34 1.57
N PRO A 23 -5.83 17.08 2.81
CA PRO A 23 -7.12 16.43 3.06
C PRO A 23 -8.33 17.30 2.68
N CYS A 24 -8.15 18.60 2.46
CA CYS A 24 -9.20 19.47 1.91
C CYS A 24 -9.41 19.27 0.41
N GLU A 25 -8.39 18.82 -0.33
CA GLU A 25 -8.48 18.59 -1.77
C GLU A 25 -8.78 17.12 -2.13
N VAL A 26 -8.27 16.18 -1.32
CA VAL A 26 -8.36 14.73 -1.56
C VAL A 26 -9.19 14.06 -0.47
N ALA A 27 -10.23 13.33 -0.88
CA ALA A 27 -11.10 12.57 0.03
C ALA A 27 -10.53 11.21 0.40
N GLY A 28 -9.80 10.60 -0.53
CA GLY A 28 -9.10 9.34 -0.33
C GLY A 28 -8.26 8.95 -1.53
N ALA A 29 -7.49 7.88 -1.39
CA ALA A 29 -6.70 7.29 -2.46
C ALA A 29 -6.59 5.78 -2.28
N ALA A 30 -6.68 5.05 -3.39
CA ALA A 30 -6.37 3.62 -3.44
C ALA A 30 -4.89 3.46 -3.78
N VAL A 31 -4.18 2.64 -3.00
CA VAL A 31 -2.73 2.48 -3.11
C VAL A 31 -2.36 1.02 -2.93
N ARG A 32 -1.47 0.53 -3.80
CA ARG A 32 -0.82 -0.77 -3.61
C ARG A 32 0.47 -0.61 -2.83
N PHE A 33 0.61 -1.40 -1.78
CA PHE A 33 1.80 -1.50 -0.94
C PHE A 33 2.47 -2.85 -1.15
N TYR A 34 3.80 -2.84 -1.15
CA TYR A 34 4.67 -3.98 -1.24
C TYR A 34 5.49 -4.02 0.04
N ILE A 35 5.22 -5.01 0.88
CA ILE A 35 5.74 -5.06 2.25
C ILE A 35 6.40 -6.40 2.51
N CYS A 36 7.70 -6.36 2.77
CA CYS A 36 8.44 -7.52 3.22
C CYS A 36 7.97 -7.96 4.63
N GLY A 37 7.55 -9.23 4.77
CA GLY A 37 7.02 -9.78 6.01
C GLY A 37 7.22 -11.28 6.19
N ARG A 38 6.98 -11.77 7.41
CA ARG A 38 6.93 -13.22 7.72
C ARG A 38 5.50 -13.79 7.68
N SER A 39 4.51 -12.92 7.68
CA SER A 39 3.08 -13.25 7.59
C SER A 39 2.30 -12.01 7.16
N ALA A 40 1.05 -12.19 6.74
CA ALA A 40 0.15 -11.11 6.40
C ALA A 40 -0.11 -10.18 7.60
N GLU A 41 -0.21 -10.70 8.83
CA GLU A 41 -0.39 -9.87 10.03
C GLU A 41 0.84 -9.00 10.29
N ALA A 42 2.05 -9.52 10.04
CA ALA A 42 3.27 -8.74 10.19
C ALA A 42 3.36 -7.62 9.14
N ALA A 43 2.93 -7.88 7.90
CA ALA A 43 2.86 -6.88 6.84
C ALA A 43 1.80 -5.80 7.14
N ASN A 44 0.59 -6.20 7.57
CA ASN A 44 -0.46 -5.27 7.97
C ASN A 44 -0.03 -4.38 9.14
N ARG A 45 0.68 -4.92 10.15
CA ARG A 45 1.20 -4.11 11.24
C ARG A 45 2.19 -3.05 10.75
N LYS A 46 3.11 -3.42 9.85
CA LYS A 46 4.04 -2.45 9.24
C LYS A 46 3.29 -1.37 8.44
N LEU A 47 2.26 -1.76 7.70
CA LEU A 47 1.40 -0.80 7.01
C LEU A 47 0.73 0.15 8.01
N SER A 48 0.17 -0.37 9.10
CA SER A 48 -0.46 0.43 10.15
C SER A 48 0.51 1.41 10.83
N GLU A 49 1.76 1.02 11.03
CA GLU A 49 2.81 1.90 11.54
C GLU A 49 3.11 3.02 10.52
N TRP A 50 3.32 2.65 9.26
CA TRP A 50 3.62 3.59 8.17
C TRP A 50 2.50 4.62 7.95
N VAL A 51 1.23 4.21 7.94
CA VAL A 51 0.12 5.16 7.73
C VAL A 51 0.02 6.18 8.86
N VAL A 52 0.27 5.78 10.11
CA VAL A 52 0.26 6.70 11.25
C VAL A 52 1.42 7.70 11.14
N GLU A 53 2.62 7.21 10.81
CA GLU A 53 3.80 8.07 10.62
C GLU A 53 3.62 9.09 9.49
N ASN A 54 2.89 8.72 8.44
CA ASN A 54 2.64 9.54 7.25
C ASN A 54 1.29 10.28 7.28
N HIS A 55 0.63 10.32 8.44
CA HIS A 55 -0.64 11.03 8.67
C HIS A 55 -1.76 10.59 7.70
N PHE A 56 -1.92 9.29 7.53
CA PHE A 56 -3.04 8.66 6.84
C PHE A 56 -3.89 7.83 7.80
N GLU A 57 -5.17 7.67 7.45
CA GLU A 57 -6.09 6.68 8.03
C GLU A 57 -6.35 5.59 6.99
N ILE A 58 -6.28 4.31 7.38
CA ILE A 58 -6.76 3.21 6.54
C ILE A 58 -8.27 3.19 6.61
N VAL A 59 -8.92 3.42 5.47
CA VAL A 59 -10.38 3.31 5.31
C VAL A 59 -10.76 1.86 5.11
N GLU A 60 -10.09 1.19 4.18
CA GLU A 60 -10.34 -0.21 3.82
C GLU A 60 -9.05 -0.89 3.37
N ILE A 61 -8.95 -2.21 3.59
CA ILE A 61 -7.93 -3.07 2.99
C ILE A 61 -8.68 -4.08 2.12
N ASP A 62 -8.63 -3.88 0.81
CA ASP A 62 -9.28 -4.77 -0.16
C ASP A 62 -8.62 -6.15 -0.16
N TRP A 63 -7.28 -6.17 -0.24
CA TRP A 63 -6.49 -7.40 -0.34
C TRP A 63 -5.19 -7.29 0.44
N CYS A 64 -4.75 -8.42 1.01
CA CYS A 64 -3.42 -8.60 1.57
C CYS A 64 -2.97 -10.03 1.26
N VAL A 65 -2.03 -10.17 0.33
CA VAL A 65 -1.66 -11.46 -0.26
C VAL A 65 -0.16 -11.59 -0.41
N ASP A 66 0.34 -12.81 -0.27
CA ASP A 66 1.75 -13.11 -0.56
C ASP A 66 1.95 -13.08 -2.08
N GLU A 67 2.95 -12.32 -2.57
CA GLU A 67 3.28 -12.14 -3.99
C GLU A 67 3.35 -13.48 -4.75
N ALA A 68 3.89 -14.52 -4.10
CA ALA A 68 4.06 -15.83 -4.73
C ALA A 68 2.72 -16.54 -5.03
N ASN A 69 1.61 -16.04 -4.49
CA ASN A 69 0.25 -16.56 -4.68
C ASN A 69 -0.64 -15.59 -5.46
N VAL A 70 -0.08 -14.53 -6.05
CA VAL A 70 -0.84 -13.53 -6.79
C VAL A 70 -0.99 -13.97 -8.25
N GLU A 71 -2.15 -14.51 -8.60
CA GLU A 71 -2.47 -14.88 -10.00
C GLU A 71 -2.97 -13.70 -10.84
N TRP A 72 -3.23 -12.53 -10.22
CA TRP A 72 -3.85 -11.36 -10.85
C TRP A 72 -2.90 -10.20 -11.17
N GLU A 73 -1.64 -10.26 -10.75
CA GLU A 73 -0.65 -9.31 -11.24
C GLU A 73 -0.38 -9.63 -12.71
N TYR A 74 -0.39 -8.60 -13.55
CA TYR A 74 -0.03 -8.76 -14.94
C TYR A 74 1.41 -9.29 -14.98
N PRO A 75 1.67 -10.46 -15.59
CA PRO A 75 2.97 -11.13 -15.53
C PRO A 75 4.12 -10.35 -16.20
N ASP A 76 3.84 -9.18 -16.76
CA ASP A 76 4.79 -8.28 -17.42
C ASP A 76 4.78 -6.85 -16.83
N ASP A 77 4.15 -6.64 -15.66
CA ASP A 77 4.17 -5.33 -14.99
C ASP A 77 5.54 -5.09 -14.32
N LYS A 78 6.45 -4.53 -15.12
CA LYS A 78 7.81 -4.19 -14.69
C LYS A 78 7.86 -3.27 -13.46
N ILE A 79 6.84 -2.42 -13.29
CA ILE A 79 6.79 -1.51 -12.14
C ILE A 79 6.53 -2.33 -10.87
N ALA A 80 5.58 -3.28 -10.91
CA ALA A 80 5.35 -4.18 -9.80
C ALA A 80 6.60 -5.02 -9.45
N GLU A 81 7.31 -5.56 -10.46
CA GLU A 81 8.56 -6.31 -10.25
C GLU A 81 9.66 -5.47 -9.58
N GLU A 82 9.82 -4.22 -10.00
CA GLU A 82 10.77 -3.27 -9.41
C GLU A 82 10.41 -2.96 -7.95
N LEU A 83 9.14 -2.67 -7.66
CA LEU A 83 8.67 -2.36 -6.31
C LEU A 83 8.76 -3.58 -5.37
N ILE A 84 8.45 -4.80 -5.86
CA ILE A 84 8.65 -6.04 -5.10
C ILE A 84 10.12 -6.25 -4.78
N SER A 85 10.99 -6.04 -5.78
CA SER A 85 12.44 -6.16 -5.60
C SER A 85 12.96 -5.13 -4.59
N GLU A 86 12.46 -3.90 -4.65
CA GLU A 86 12.79 -2.84 -3.70
C GLU A 86 12.35 -3.22 -2.28
N ALA A 87 11.09 -3.60 -2.09
CA ALA A 87 10.54 -4.00 -0.79
C ALA A 87 11.33 -5.16 -0.16
N ARG A 88 11.75 -6.12 -1.00
CA ARG A 88 12.57 -7.26 -0.57
C ARG A 88 13.97 -6.84 -0.13
N ASN A 89 14.57 -5.86 -0.80
CA ASN A 89 15.93 -5.40 -0.54
C ASN A 89 16.02 -4.39 0.61
N SER A 90 15.07 -3.47 0.73
CA SER A 90 15.04 -2.45 1.79
C SER A 90 14.47 -3.01 3.10
N GLY A 91 13.44 -3.86 3.01
CA GLY A 91 12.64 -4.29 4.16
C GLY A 91 11.62 -3.24 4.63
N ASP A 92 11.56 -2.10 3.95
CA ASP A 92 10.66 -0.97 4.21
C ASP A 92 9.30 -1.18 3.52
N VAL A 93 8.37 -0.26 3.79
CA VAL A 93 7.09 -0.17 3.08
C VAL A 93 7.33 0.55 1.76
N VAL A 94 7.15 -0.16 0.65
CA VAL A 94 7.21 0.39 -0.71
C VAL A 94 5.79 0.47 -1.25
N TYR A 95 5.48 1.47 -2.06
CA TYR A 95 4.12 1.67 -2.59
C TYR A 95 4.13 2.16 -4.04
N GLY A 96 3.04 1.85 -4.74
CA GLY A 96 2.79 2.32 -6.10
C GLY A 96 2.14 3.71 -6.13
N GLU A 97 1.51 4.03 -7.25
CA GLU A 97 0.83 5.32 -7.42
C GLU A 97 -0.39 5.47 -6.50
N PHE A 98 -0.62 6.69 -6.03
CA PHE A 98 -1.84 7.06 -5.31
C PHE A 98 -2.95 7.41 -6.30
N HIS A 99 -3.92 6.52 -6.44
CA HIS A 99 -5.11 6.80 -7.25
C HIS A 99 -6.13 7.57 -6.41
N ALA A 100 -5.92 8.88 -6.32
CA ALA A 100 -6.70 9.78 -5.48
C ALA A 100 -8.03 10.22 -6.12
N TRP A 101 -9.04 10.45 -5.27
CA TRP A 101 -10.31 11.08 -5.65
C TRP A 101 -10.63 12.28 -4.76
N ARG A 102 -11.43 13.20 -5.32
CA ARG A 102 -11.88 14.41 -4.64
C ARG A 102 -13.17 14.15 -3.86
N HIS A 103 -13.50 15.05 -2.94
CA HIS A 103 -14.76 15.04 -2.19
C HIS A 103 -16.02 15.09 -3.08
N ASP A 104 -15.87 15.60 -4.30
CA ASP A 104 -16.98 15.74 -5.26
C ASP A 104 -17.11 14.52 -6.19
N ALA A 105 -16.27 13.50 -6.02
CA ALA A 105 -16.37 12.30 -6.85
C ALA A 105 -17.69 11.58 -6.54
N PRO A 106 -18.51 11.22 -7.55
CA PRO A 106 -19.69 10.41 -7.31
C PRO A 106 -19.25 9.07 -6.71
N ASP A 107 -19.94 8.61 -5.66
CA ASP A 107 -19.77 7.27 -5.11
C ASP A 107 -19.83 6.27 -6.28
N ALA A 108 -18.72 5.59 -6.54
CA ALA A 108 -18.58 4.65 -7.65
C ALA A 108 -19.35 3.35 -7.39
#